data_AF-A0A1L7JMK2-F1
#
_entry.id   AF-A0A1L7JMK2-F1
#
_cell.length_a   1.000
_cell.length_b   1.000
_cell.length_c   1.000
_cell.angle_alpha   90.00
_cell.angle_beta   90.00
_cell.angle_gamma   90.00
#
_symmetry.space_group_name_H-M   'P 1'
#
loop_
_entity.id
_entity.type
_entity.pdbx_description
1 polymer ?
#
loop_
_entity_poly.entity_id
_entity_poly.type
_entity_poly.pdbx_seq_one_letter_code
_entity_poly.pdbx_strand_id
1 'polypeptide(L)'
;MTLDQLLKEIKENFIKSASINEINLNKTILTKAIAGDITCKNSIKAIINRYISENVDDEDINKLIKEYHVNYFEPIYVGSNKLFISIFNKFIINENDNIQIRKDKLTQIVYQEVYGLSVIDDFADGNITGLNEISTNSYDYISLQISGVRKRIPKLKFKDEKCIKRSLKKVFLLNQNLI
;
A
#
# COMPACT_ATOMS: atom_id res chain seq x y z
N MET A 1 -18.54 9.03 1.71
CA MET A 1 -18.05 7.73 1.19
C MET A 1 -17.32 6.97 2.30
N THR A 2 -17.23 5.63 2.26
CA THR A 2 -16.35 4.83 3.15
C THR A 2 -15.11 4.33 2.40
N LEU A 3 -14.06 3.89 3.11
CA LEU A 3 -12.85 3.37 2.48
C LEU A 3 -13.16 2.12 1.65
N ASP A 4 -13.96 1.19 2.16
CA ASP A 4 -14.34 -0.02 1.41
C ASP A 4 -15.14 0.31 0.13
N GLN A 5 -15.93 1.39 0.12
CA GLN A 5 -16.60 1.91 -1.08
C GLN A 5 -15.58 2.46 -2.09
N LEU A 6 -14.66 3.32 -1.64
CA LEU A 6 -13.59 3.87 -2.48
C LEU A 6 -12.73 2.78 -3.13
N LEU A 7 -12.32 1.78 -2.35
CA LEU A 7 -11.54 0.63 -2.85
C LEU A 7 -12.28 -0.14 -3.94
N LYS A 8 -13.60 -0.31 -3.79
CA LYS A 8 -14.44 -0.99 -4.78
C LYS A 8 -14.56 -0.16 -6.06
N GLU A 9 -14.87 1.14 -5.94
CA GLU A 9 -15.01 2.05 -7.07
C GLU A 9 -13.73 2.12 -7.90
N ILE A 10 -12.58 2.29 -7.27
CA ILE A 10 -11.29 2.34 -7.98
C ILE A 10 -10.99 1.03 -8.69
N LYS A 11 -11.22 -0.10 -8.03
CA LYS A 11 -11.02 -1.43 -8.63
C LYS A 11 -11.89 -1.63 -9.88
N GLU A 12 -13.12 -1.16 -9.84
CA GLU A 12 -14.06 -1.28 -10.97
C GLU A 12 -13.76 -0.27 -12.09
N ASN A 13 -13.48 0.99 -11.74
CA ASN A 13 -13.28 2.08 -12.70
C ASN A 13 -11.97 1.93 -13.49
N PHE A 14 -10.90 1.43 -12.88
CA PHE A 14 -9.63 1.18 -13.58
C PHE A 14 -9.77 0.20 -14.77
N ILE A 15 -10.76 -0.70 -14.70
CA ILE A 15 -11.04 -1.70 -15.73
C ILE A 15 -12.13 -1.24 -16.71
N LYS A 16 -13.14 -0.50 -16.23
CA LYS A 16 -14.35 -0.19 -17.00
C LYS A 16 -14.28 1.07 -17.86
N SER A 17 -13.45 2.06 -17.54
CA SER A 17 -13.42 3.34 -18.28
C SER A 17 -12.52 3.35 -19.52
N ALA A 18 -12.04 2.18 -19.94
CA ALA A 18 -10.99 2.03 -20.93
C ALA A 18 -11.54 1.35 -22.20
N SER A 19 -11.23 1.92 -23.37
CA SER A 19 -11.34 1.23 -24.66
C SER A 19 -10.58 -0.10 -24.65
N ILE A 20 -10.87 -1.03 -25.58
CA ILE A 20 -10.20 -2.36 -25.63
C ILE A 20 -8.67 -2.24 -25.62
N ASN A 21 -8.12 -1.23 -26.31
CA ASN A 21 -6.68 -0.96 -26.34
C ASN A 21 -6.15 -0.45 -24.99
N GLU A 22 -6.91 0.43 -24.33
CA GLU A 22 -6.58 0.92 -22.98
C GLU A 22 -6.71 -0.20 -21.93
N ILE A 23 -7.63 -1.17 -22.10
CA ILE A 23 -7.73 -2.34 -21.21
C ILE A 23 -6.46 -3.18 -21.28
N ASN A 24 -5.94 -3.43 -22.48
CA ASN A 24 -4.70 -4.19 -22.66
C ASN A 24 -3.48 -3.44 -22.11
N LEU A 25 -3.43 -2.12 -22.31
CA LEU A 25 -2.40 -1.26 -21.73
C LEU A 25 -2.47 -1.25 -20.19
N ASN A 26 -3.66 -1.07 -19.62
CA ASN A 26 -3.89 -1.07 -18.18
C ASN A 26 -3.54 -2.42 -17.56
N LYS A 27 -3.87 -3.54 -18.22
CA LYS A 27 -3.44 -4.88 -17.80
C LYS A 27 -1.91 -5.00 -17.81
N THR A 28 -1.25 -4.48 -18.84
CA THR A 28 0.22 -4.51 -18.95
C THR A 28 0.88 -3.68 -17.85
N ILE A 29 0.41 -2.45 -17.64
CA ILE A 29 0.88 -1.56 -16.57
C ILE A 29 0.67 -2.24 -15.20
N LEU A 30 -0.50 -2.85 -14.98
CA LEU A 30 -0.80 -3.54 -13.73
C LEU A 30 0.13 -4.73 -13.51
N THR A 31 0.34 -5.59 -14.51
CA THR A 31 1.25 -6.73 -14.39
C THR A 31 2.67 -6.28 -14.04
N LYS A 32 3.18 -5.23 -14.71
CA LYS A 32 4.51 -4.66 -14.44
C LYS A 32 4.59 -4.04 -13.04
N ALA A 33 3.57 -3.29 -12.63
CA ALA A 33 3.51 -2.69 -11.30
C ALA A 33 3.53 -3.75 -10.19
N ILE A 34 2.75 -4.82 -10.35
CA ILE A 34 2.75 -5.95 -9.40
C ILE A 34 4.12 -6.64 -9.42
N ALA A 35 4.79 -6.75 -10.57
CA ALA A 35 6.15 -7.27 -10.70
C ALA A 35 7.25 -6.34 -10.13
N GLY A 36 6.91 -5.17 -9.61
CA GLY A 36 7.85 -4.26 -8.96
C GLY A 36 8.33 -3.09 -9.83
N ASP A 37 7.79 -2.90 -11.03
CA ASP A 37 8.14 -1.75 -11.89
C ASP A 37 7.64 -0.44 -11.27
N ILE A 38 8.58 0.35 -10.72
CA ILE A 38 8.28 1.58 -9.99
C ILE A 38 7.55 2.63 -10.84
N THR A 39 7.87 2.70 -12.13
CA THR A 39 7.24 3.64 -13.06
C THR A 39 5.76 3.29 -13.23
N CYS A 40 5.46 2.00 -13.43
CA CYS A 40 4.10 1.51 -13.53
C CYS A 40 3.33 1.68 -12.21
N LYS A 41 3.98 1.43 -11.05
CA LYS A 41 3.37 1.71 -9.73
C LYS A 41 2.97 3.18 -9.62
N ASN A 42 3.88 4.09 -9.97
CA ASN A 42 3.64 5.54 -9.90
C ASN A 42 2.54 5.98 -10.87
N SER A 43 2.47 5.41 -12.08
CA SER A 43 1.37 5.67 -13.02
C SER A 43 0.01 5.28 -12.45
N ILE A 44 -0.09 4.11 -11.79
CA ILE A 44 -1.35 3.69 -11.14
C ILE A 44 -1.68 4.61 -9.97
N LYS A 45 -0.70 4.96 -9.13
CA LYS A 45 -0.89 5.90 -8.02
C LYS A 45 -1.35 7.27 -8.51
N ALA A 46 -0.83 7.77 -9.62
CA ALA A 46 -1.27 9.03 -10.21
C ALA A 46 -2.74 8.98 -10.66
N ILE A 47 -3.17 7.86 -11.27
CA ILE A 47 -4.58 7.65 -11.65
C ILE A 47 -5.48 7.63 -10.41
N ILE A 48 -5.08 6.90 -9.36
CA ILE A 48 -5.80 6.84 -8.08
C ILE A 48 -5.89 8.23 -7.45
N ASN A 49 -4.79 8.98 -7.40
CA ASN A 49 -4.73 10.31 -6.80
C ASN A 49 -5.64 11.31 -7.52
N ARG A 50 -5.67 11.26 -8.85
CA ARG A 50 -6.61 12.03 -9.66
C ARG A 50 -8.06 11.67 -9.31
N TYR A 51 -8.39 10.37 -9.25
CA TYR A 51 -9.73 9.93 -8.88
C TYR A 51 -10.15 10.43 -7.50
N ILE A 52 -9.26 10.30 -6.50
CA ILE A 52 -9.48 10.84 -5.14
C ILE A 52 -9.72 12.35 -5.20
N SER A 53 -8.92 13.08 -5.96
CA SER A 53 -9.03 14.54 -6.06
C SER A 53 -10.33 15.01 -6.73
N GLU A 54 -10.91 14.21 -7.61
CA GLU A 54 -12.16 14.52 -8.33
C GLU A 54 -13.42 14.06 -7.59
N ASN A 55 -13.33 13.07 -6.69
CA ASN A 55 -14.50 12.37 -6.15
C ASN A 55 -14.56 12.30 -4.61
N VAL A 56 -13.52 12.76 -3.91
CA VAL A 56 -13.45 12.72 -2.45
C VAL A 56 -13.22 14.13 -1.90
N ASP A 57 -14.13 14.57 -1.05
CA ASP A 57 -14.01 15.85 -0.36
C ASP A 57 -12.80 15.88 0.57
N ASP A 58 -12.08 17.00 0.60
CA ASP A 58 -10.85 17.16 1.39
C ASP A 58 -11.05 16.92 2.90
N GLU A 59 -12.26 17.20 3.39
CA GLU A 59 -12.68 16.99 4.79
C GLU A 59 -12.81 15.50 5.13
N ASP A 60 -13.15 14.65 4.15
CA ASP A 60 -13.34 13.21 4.32
C ASP A 60 -12.02 12.43 4.28
N ILE A 61 -10.92 13.01 3.77
CA ILE A 61 -9.63 12.31 3.59
C ILE A 61 -9.11 11.71 4.90
N ASN A 62 -9.11 12.48 6.00
CA ASN A 62 -8.62 11.97 7.30
C ASN A 62 -9.48 10.81 7.80
N LYS A 63 -10.80 10.92 7.63
CA LYS A 63 -11.75 9.87 8.02
C LYS A 63 -11.46 8.58 7.24
N LEU A 64 -11.28 8.66 5.93
CA LEU A 64 -10.97 7.48 5.10
C LEU A 64 -9.63 6.83 5.46
N ILE A 65 -8.61 7.63 5.79
CA ILE A 65 -7.32 7.10 6.27
C ILE A 65 -7.50 6.40 7.63
N LYS A 66 -8.30 6.96 8.54
CA LYS A 66 -8.59 6.37 9.86
C LYS A 66 -9.40 5.06 9.79
N GLU A 67 -10.18 4.86 8.73
CA GLU A 67 -10.87 3.59 8.49
C GLU A 67 -9.89 2.45 8.11
N TYR A 68 -8.65 2.78 7.75
CA TYR A 68 -7.63 1.77 7.50
C TYR A 68 -7.18 1.08 8.79
N HIS A 69 -6.85 -0.21 8.70
CA HIS A 69 -6.52 -1.04 9.85
C HIS A 69 -5.14 -0.75 10.46
N VAL A 70 -4.31 0.06 9.79
CA VAL A 70 -3.08 0.65 10.32
C VAL A 70 -3.31 2.15 10.52
N ASN A 71 -3.17 2.61 11.77
CA ASN A 71 -3.29 4.04 12.08
C ASN A 71 -2.00 4.78 11.70
N TYR A 72 -1.99 5.43 10.53
CA TYR A 72 -0.86 6.23 10.05
C TYR A 72 -0.75 7.63 10.69
N PHE A 73 -1.65 7.98 11.62
CA PHE A 73 -1.54 9.20 12.44
C PHE A 73 -0.80 8.95 13.76
N GLU A 74 -0.32 7.73 14.00
CA GLU A 74 0.43 7.34 15.19
C GLU A 74 1.75 6.64 14.85
N PRO A 75 2.74 6.69 15.76
CA PRO A 75 3.92 5.82 15.72
C PRO A 75 3.58 4.35 15.44
N ILE A 76 4.07 3.83 14.32
CA ILE A 76 4.02 2.41 13.95
C ILE A 76 5.00 1.62 14.82
N TYR A 77 6.20 2.17 15.03
CA TYR A 77 7.21 1.62 15.93
C TYR A 77 7.42 2.54 17.14
N VAL A 78 7.27 1.98 18.34
CA VAL A 78 7.39 2.68 19.64
C VAL A 78 8.59 2.20 20.48
N GLY A 79 9.48 1.39 19.89
CA GLY A 79 10.70 0.94 20.59
C GLY A 79 11.81 1.97 20.54
N SER A 80 12.93 1.68 21.22
CA SER A 80 14.07 2.60 21.36
C SER A 80 15.08 2.56 20.21
N ASN A 81 14.97 1.60 19.29
CA ASN A 81 15.95 1.47 18.20
C ASN A 81 15.73 2.56 17.12
N LYS A 82 16.66 3.52 17.05
CA LYS A 82 16.59 4.67 16.13
C LYS A 82 16.45 4.30 14.65
N LEU A 83 17.09 3.20 14.20
CA LEU A 83 16.97 2.72 12.83
C LEU A 83 15.55 2.25 12.52
N PHE A 84 14.92 1.55 13.46
CA PHE A 84 13.54 1.10 13.30
C PHE A 84 12.57 2.28 13.40
N ILE A 85 12.82 3.25 14.29
CA ILE A 85 12.04 4.48 14.33
C ILE A 85 12.07 5.17 12.96
N SER A 86 13.26 5.41 12.39
CA SER A 86 13.37 6.11 11.10
C SER A 86 12.73 5.33 9.95
N ILE A 87 12.81 4.01 9.93
CA ILE A 87 12.25 3.20 8.85
C ILE A 87 10.73 3.07 8.93
N PHE A 88 10.18 2.81 10.10
CA PHE A 88 8.74 2.56 10.25
C PHE A 88 7.93 3.85 10.36
N ASN A 89 8.46 4.84 11.09
CA ASN A 89 7.71 6.06 11.36
C ASN A 89 7.82 7.10 10.24
N LYS A 90 8.64 6.86 9.19
CA LYS A 90 8.67 7.74 7.99
C LYS A 90 7.35 7.79 7.21
N PHE A 91 6.47 6.80 7.41
CA PHE A 91 5.19 6.70 6.71
C PHE A 91 4.04 7.36 7.46
N ILE A 92 4.30 7.91 8.64
CA ILE A 92 3.31 8.59 9.47
C ILE A 92 3.06 9.98 8.91
N ILE A 93 1.82 10.42 9.01
CA ILE A 93 1.38 11.76 8.64
C ILE A 93 0.63 12.41 9.81
N ASN A 94 0.44 13.72 9.77
CA ASN A 94 -0.42 14.45 10.70
C ASN A 94 -1.76 14.78 10.06
N GLU A 95 -2.79 14.89 10.89
CA GLU A 95 -4.15 15.26 10.45
C GLU A 95 -4.21 16.67 9.82
N ASN A 96 -3.27 17.53 10.20
CA ASN A 96 -3.16 18.91 9.74
C ASN A 96 -2.09 19.11 8.67
N ASP A 97 -1.48 18.03 8.16
CA ASP A 97 -0.56 18.13 7.04
C ASP A 97 -1.26 18.70 5.80
N ASN A 98 -0.45 19.25 4.89
CA ASN A 98 -0.91 19.71 3.59
C ASN A 98 -1.82 18.65 2.94
N ILE A 99 -2.94 19.09 2.38
CA ILE A 99 -3.94 18.17 1.80
C ILE A 99 -3.34 17.19 0.79
N GLN A 100 -2.34 17.61 0.00
CA GLN A 100 -1.69 16.73 -0.96
C GLN A 100 -0.96 15.57 -0.27
N ILE A 101 -0.28 15.81 0.85
CA ILE A 101 0.39 14.76 1.63
C ILE A 101 -0.63 13.73 2.12
N ARG A 102 -1.81 14.21 2.57
CA ARG A 102 -2.90 13.35 3.04
C ARG A 102 -3.53 12.56 1.89
N LYS A 103 -3.74 13.18 0.72
CA LYS A 103 -4.19 12.52 -0.51
C LYS A 103 -3.20 11.47 -1.00
N ASP A 104 -1.89 11.74 -0.92
CA ASP A 104 -0.84 10.79 -1.29
C ASP A 104 -0.82 9.58 -0.36
N LYS A 105 -1.04 9.79 0.95
CA LYS A 105 -1.21 8.68 1.90
C LYS A 105 -2.45 7.85 1.60
N LEU A 106 -3.60 8.47 1.35
CA LEU A 106 -4.82 7.74 0.97
C LEU A 106 -4.62 6.99 -0.36
N THR A 107 -3.94 7.60 -1.33
CA THR A 107 -3.55 6.99 -2.60
C THR A 107 -2.74 5.72 -2.39
N GLN A 108 -1.74 5.77 -1.49
CA GLN A 108 -0.91 4.63 -1.15
C GLN A 108 -1.74 3.51 -0.50
N ILE A 109 -2.63 3.84 0.44
CA ILE A 109 -3.55 2.88 1.07
C ILE A 109 -4.46 2.20 0.05
N VAL A 110 -5.01 2.97 -0.89
CA VAL A 110 -5.83 2.39 -1.97
C VAL A 110 -4.98 1.48 -2.85
N TYR A 111 -3.81 1.97 -3.30
CA TYR A 111 -2.93 1.22 -4.18
C TYR A 111 -2.55 -0.14 -3.56
N GLN A 112 -2.11 -0.15 -2.30
CA GLN A 112 -1.63 -1.35 -1.65
C GLN A 112 -2.73 -2.40 -1.44
N GLU A 113 -3.98 -1.98 -1.20
CA GLU A 113 -5.11 -2.90 -1.01
C GLU A 113 -5.69 -3.42 -2.32
N VAL A 114 -5.81 -2.56 -3.33
CA VAL A 114 -6.39 -2.96 -4.62
C VAL A 114 -5.36 -3.72 -5.44
N TYR A 115 -4.16 -3.16 -5.62
CA TYR A 115 -3.17 -3.64 -6.59
C TYR A 115 -1.91 -4.20 -5.93
N GLY A 116 -1.40 -3.59 -4.86
CA GLY A 116 -0.17 -3.98 -4.19
C GLY A 116 -0.28 -5.17 -3.22
N LEU A 117 0.70 -5.25 -2.32
CA LEU A 117 0.87 -6.35 -1.35
C LEU A 117 0.32 -6.01 0.05
N SER A 118 -0.72 -5.17 0.13
CA SER A 118 -1.24 -4.62 1.39
C SER A 118 -0.13 -3.90 2.18
N VAL A 119 -0.13 -3.96 3.50
CA VAL A 119 0.78 -3.21 4.40
C VAL A 119 2.28 -3.42 4.15
N ILE A 120 2.65 -4.45 3.39
CA ILE A 120 4.05 -4.71 3.02
C ILE A 120 4.51 -3.82 1.86
N ASP A 121 3.59 -3.31 1.03
CA ASP A 121 3.92 -2.58 -0.20
C ASP A 121 4.82 -1.37 0.05
N ASP A 122 4.56 -0.62 1.13
CA ASP A 122 5.39 0.50 1.60
C ASP A 122 6.87 0.12 1.80
N PHE A 123 7.14 -1.13 2.15
CA PHE A 123 8.47 -1.66 2.48
C PHE A 123 9.09 -2.49 1.34
N ALA A 124 8.29 -2.90 0.36
CA ALA A 124 8.68 -3.85 -0.69
C ALA A 124 9.52 -3.22 -1.81
N ASP A 125 9.48 -1.90 -1.99
CA ASP A 125 10.14 -1.18 -3.09
C ASP A 125 11.68 -1.08 -2.95
N GLY A 126 12.32 -1.93 -2.12
CA GLY A 126 13.77 -2.08 -2.04
C GLY A 126 14.54 -0.89 -1.43
N ASN A 127 13.87 0.23 -1.14
CA ASN A 127 14.50 1.48 -0.69
C ASN A 127 14.79 1.52 0.82
N ILE A 128 14.98 0.37 1.46
CA ILE A 128 15.35 0.29 2.87
C ILE A 128 16.77 -0.29 2.94
N THR A 129 17.74 0.59 3.14
CA THR A 129 19.14 0.19 3.31
C THR A 129 19.28 -0.84 4.43
N GLY A 130 19.92 -1.97 4.11
CA GLY A 130 20.14 -3.06 5.06
C GLY A 130 18.93 -3.97 5.28
N LEU A 131 17.82 -3.81 4.54
CA LEU A 131 16.73 -4.77 4.58
C LEU A 131 17.20 -6.16 4.15
N ASN A 132 17.09 -7.13 5.06
CA ASN A 132 17.40 -8.53 4.80
C ASN A 132 16.16 -9.34 4.48
N GLU A 133 15.07 -9.11 5.22
CA GLU A 133 13.87 -9.92 5.15
C GLU A 133 12.63 -9.10 5.56
N ILE A 134 11.52 -9.33 4.86
CA ILE A 134 10.18 -9.02 5.34
C ILE A 134 9.43 -10.34 5.47
N SER A 135 8.89 -10.62 6.66
CA SER A 135 8.16 -11.86 6.90
C SER A 135 6.95 -11.69 7.78
N THR A 136 6.02 -12.62 7.61
CA THR A 136 4.79 -12.72 8.38
C THR A 136 4.35 -14.18 8.34
N ASN A 137 3.84 -14.69 9.46
CA ASN A 137 3.18 -16.00 9.52
C ASN A 137 1.74 -15.90 10.06
N SER A 138 1.29 -14.67 10.35
CA SER A 138 -0.01 -14.36 10.95
C SER A 138 -0.44 -12.95 10.56
N TYR A 139 -1.74 -12.72 10.46
CA TYR A 139 -2.30 -11.44 10.00
C TYR A 139 -2.04 -10.29 10.96
N ASP A 140 -1.81 -10.57 12.24
CA ASP A 140 -1.73 -9.58 13.32
C ASP A 140 -0.36 -8.89 13.45
N TYR A 141 0.61 -9.19 12.57
CA TYR A 141 1.89 -8.48 12.54
C TYR A 141 2.68 -8.67 11.24
N ILE A 142 3.65 -7.77 11.05
CA ILE A 142 4.79 -7.91 10.14
C ILE A 142 6.09 -7.98 10.94
N SER A 143 7.05 -8.76 10.47
CA SER A 143 8.44 -8.74 10.93
C SER A 143 9.36 -8.23 9.85
N LEU A 144 10.32 -7.39 10.21
CA LEU A 144 11.42 -6.99 9.35
C LEU A 144 12.75 -7.38 10.00
N GLN A 145 13.67 -7.89 9.18
CA GLN A 145 15.07 -8.00 9.53
C GLN A 145 15.86 -6.93 8.79
N ILE A 146 16.52 -6.05 9.53
CA ILE A 146 17.33 -4.95 9.00
C ILE A 146 18.70 -5.01 9.66
N SER A 147 19.75 -5.07 8.83
CA SER A 147 21.15 -5.20 9.25
C SER A 147 21.36 -6.32 10.26
N GLY A 148 20.71 -7.47 10.03
CA GLY A 148 20.76 -8.66 10.89
C GLY A 148 19.82 -8.63 12.11
N VAL A 149 19.25 -7.47 12.46
CA VAL A 149 18.34 -7.34 13.62
C VAL A 149 16.90 -7.55 13.19
N ARG A 150 16.21 -8.54 13.77
CA ARG A 150 14.79 -8.80 13.51
C ARG A 150 13.90 -8.10 14.52
N LYS A 151 12.81 -7.47 14.06
CA LYS A 151 11.74 -6.95 14.93
C LYS A 151 10.36 -7.29 14.39
N ARG A 152 9.48 -7.68 15.30
CA ARG A 152 8.03 -7.82 15.10
C ARG A 152 7.36 -6.48 15.37
N ILE A 153 6.44 -6.09 14.49
CA ILE A 153 5.76 -4.78 14.50
C ILE A 153 4.25 -5.03 14.51
N PRO A 154 3.61 -5.13 15.68
CA PRO A 154 2.18 -5.48 15.78
C PRO A 154 1.23 -4.41 15.22
N LYS A 155 1.64 -3.14 15.22
CA LYS A 155 0.85 -2.04 14.63
C LYS A 155 0.85 -2.07 13.11
N LEU A 156 1.81 -2.76 12.48
CA LEU A 156 1.84 -3.01 11.06
C LEU A 156 1.35 -4.45 10.84
N LYS A 157 0.09 -4.61 10.46
CA LYS A 157 -0.60 -5.90 10.39
C LYS A 157 -1.57 -5.89 9.22
N PHE A 158 -1.96 -7.05 8.71
CA PHE A 158 -3.02 -7.15 7.71
C PHE A 158 -4.41 -6.99 8.36
N LYS A 159 -5.42 -6.63 7.55
CA LYS A 159 -6.84 -6.54 8.00
C LYS A 159 -7.32 -7.87 8.58
N ASP A 160 -7.04 -8.97 7.88
CA ASP A 160 -7.45 -10.33 8.24
C ASP A 160 -6.60 -11.39 7.52
N GLU A 161 -6.82 -12.66 7.83
CA GLU A 161 -6.15 -13.78 7.15
C GLU A 161 -6.46 -13.86 5.64
N LYS A 162 -7.65 -13.41 5.21
CA LYS A 162 -8.01 -13.42 3.79
C LYS A 162 -7.12 -12.43 3.03
N CYS A 163 -6.74 -11.32 3.66
CA CYS A 163 -5.82 -10.34 3.11
C CYS A 163 -4.43 -10.94 2.86
N ILE A 164 -3.87 -11.68 3.82
CA ILE A 164 -2.61 -12.42 3.62
C ILE A 164 -2.72 -13.34 2.40
N LYS A 165 -3.77 -14.17 2.35
CA LYS A 165 -3.96 -15.14 1.25
C LYS A 165 -4.05 -14.45 -0.11
N ARG A 166 -4.71 -13.29 -0.19
CA ARG A 166 -4.77 -12.47 -1.43
C ARG A 166 -3.39 -11.95 -1.83
N SER A 167 -2.63 -11.39 -0.89
CA SER A 167 -1.27 -10.90 -1.17
C SER A 167 -0.33 -12.02 -1.62
N LEU A 168 -0.37 -13.19 -0.96
CA LEU A 168 0.42 -14.36 -1.37
C LEU A 168 0.03 -14.86 -2.76
N LYS A 169 -1.26 -14.87 -3.09
CA LYS A 169 -1.73 -15.26 -4.44
C LYS A 169 -1.19 -14.32 -5.52
N LYS A 170 -1.11 -13.02 -5.25
CA LYS A 170 -0.50 -12.05 -6.18
C LYS A 170 0.97 -12.37 -6.43
N VAL A 171 1.75 -12.62 -5.37
CA VAL A 171 3.17 -13.01 -5.48
C VAL A 171 3.33 -14.31 -6.26
N PHE A 172 2.50 -15.31 -6.01
CA PHE A 172 2.60 -16.60 -6.69
C PHE A 172 2.28 -16.49 -8.20
N LEU A 173 1.26 -15.71 -8.57
CA LEU A 173 0.92 -15.47 -9.97
C LEU A 173 2.01 -14.72 -10.73
N LEU A 174 2.82 -13.87 -10.06
CA LEU A 174 3.99 -13.26 -10.69
C LEU A 174 5.05 -14.30 -11.05
N ASN A 175 5.34 -15.21 -10.12
CA ASN A 175 6.39 -16.22 -10.31
C ASN A 175 6.04 -17.23 -11.40
N GLN A 176 4.76 -17.49 -11.67
CA GLN A 176 4.34 -18.35 -12.77
C GLN A 176 4.44 -17.70 -14.16
N ASN A 177 4.45 -16.36 -14.25
CA ASN A 177 4.61 -15.66 -15.53
C ASN A 177 6.07 -15.33 -15.87
N LEU A 178 7.01 -15.81 -15.04
CA LEU A 178 8.47 -15.62 -15.19
C LEU A 178 9.19 -16.92 -15.61
N ILE A 179 8.44 -18.00 -15.91
CA ILE A 179 8.95 -19.30 -16.38
C ILE A 179 8.47 -19.54 -17.81
#